data_AF-A0AA41RW25-F1
#
_entry.id   AF-A0AA41RW25-F1
#
_cell.length_a   1.000
_cell.length_b   1.000
_cell.length_c   1.000
_cell.angle_alpha   90.00
_cell.angle_beta   90.00
_cell.angle_gamma   90.00
#
_symmetry.space_group_name_H-M   'P 1'
#
loop_
_entity.id
_entity.type
_entity.pdbx_description
1 polymer ?
#
loop_
_entity_poly.entity_id
_entity_poly.type
_entity_poly.pdbx_seq_one_letter_code
_entity_poly.pdbx_strand_id
1 'polypeptide(L)'
;VVTEIPYVLVQTTYYTLIVYAMISFKWTVAKFLWFYFVTFFSFLYFTYYGMMTVSITPNHQVAAIFAAAFYSLFNLFSGFFIPRP
;
A
#
# COMPACT_ATOMS: atom_id res chain seq x y z
N VAL A 1 11.78 1.50 -10.91
CA VAL A 1 12.34 0.81 -9.72
C VAL A 1 13.19 1.74 -8.84
N VAL A 2 14.46 2.03 -9.16
CA VAL A 2 15.33 2.83 -8.25
C VAL A 2 14.85 4.27 -8.07
N THR A 3 14.26 4.86 -9.13
CA THR A 3 13.69 6.21 -9.11
C THR A 3 12.44 6.33 -8.24
N GLU A 4 11.70 5.25 -7.98
CA GLU A 4 10.43 5.30 -7.25
C GLU A 4 10.60 5.20 -5.74
N ILE A 5 11.70 4.59 -5.29
CA ILE A 5 12.05 4.47 -3.88
C ILE A 5 12.00 5.83 -3.15
N PRO A 6 12.64 6.91 -3.64
CA PRO A 6 12.58 8.20 -2.96
C PRO A 6 11.16 8.81 -2.95
N TYR A 7 10.38 8.64 -4.03
CA TYR A 7 9.00 9.14 -4.07
C TYR A 7 8.10 8.42 -3.07
N VAL A 8 8.17 7.09 -3.03
CA VAL A 8 7.39 6.28 -2.09
C VAL A 8 7.82 6.58 -0.66
N LEU A 9 9.12 6.83 -0.40
CA LEU A 9 9.61 7.18 0.93
C LEU A 9 9.03 8.52 1.43
N VAL A 10 9.04 9.55 0.58
CA VAL A 10 8.42 10.85 0.93
C VAL A 10 6.91 10.71 1.11
N GLN A 11 6.24 9.98 0.21
CA GLN A 11 4.80 9.73 0.28
C GLN A 11 4.41 8.99 1.56
N THR A 12 5.12 7.91 1.90
CA THR A 12 4.86 7.16 3.13
C THR A 12 5.12 8.01 4.37
N THR A 13 6.16 8.86 4.37
CA THR A 13 6.44 9.77 5.50
C THR A 13 5.28 10.71 5.75
N TYR A 14 4.77 11.36 4.70
CA TYR A 14 3.62 12.25 4.82
C TYR A 14 2.36 11.50 5.27
N TYR A 15 2.06 10.38 4.63
CA TYR A 15 0.88 9.57 4.93
C TYR A 15 0.88 9.05 6.37
N THR A 16 1.99 8.46 6.82
CA THR A 16 2.08 7.87 8.15
C THR A 16 2.03 8.93 9.25
N LEU A 17 2.63 10.10 9.06
CA LEU A 17 2.55 11.20 10.02
C LEU A 17 1.10 11.67 10.24
N ILE A 18 0.35 11.85 9.16
CA ILE A 18 -1.04 12.32 9.23
C ILE A 18 -1.95 11.26 9.83
N VAL A 19 -1.90 10.04 9.30
CA VAL A 19 -2.80 8.95 9.71
C VAL A 19 -2.54 8.56 11.17
N TYR A 20 -1.28 8.51 11.59
CA TYR A 20 -0.94 8.18 12.97
C TYR A 20 -1.45 9.24 13.95
N ALA A 21 -1.40 10.53 13.57
CA ALA A 21 -1.98 11.62 14.34
C ALA A 21 -3.51 11.54 14.40
N MET A 22 -4.17 11.24 13.27
CA MET A 22 -5.64 11.16 13.20
C MET A 22 -6.22 9.99 14.03
N ILE A 23 -5.54 8.84 14.05
CA ILE A 23 -6.00 7.67 14.81
C ILE A 23 -5.76 7.86 16.32
N SER A 24 -5.03 8.91 16.73
CA SER A 24 -4.68 9.18 18.14
C SER A 24 -3.99 7.99 18.81
N PHE A 25 -3.10 7.31 18.07
CA PHE A 25 -2.30 6.24 18.64
C PHE A 25 -1.34 6.77 19.71
N LYS A 26 -0.97 5.90 20.67
CA LYS A 26 0.08 6.23 21.66
C LYS A 26 1.40 6.50 20.94
N TRP A 27 1.84 7.75 20.96
CA TRP A 27 3.13 8.19 20.44
C TRP A 27 4.29 7.47 21.15
N THR A 28 4.72 6.37 20.55
CA THR A 28 5.91 5.63 20.96
C THR A 28 6.72 5.36 19.70
N VAL A 29 7.99 5.75 19.70
CA VAL A 29 8.87 5.67 18.51
C VAL A 29 8.88 4.26 17.94
N ALA A 30 8.96 3.23 18.79
CA ALA A 30 8.93 1.84 18.35
C ALA A 30 7.64 1.46 17.58
N LYS A 31 6.47 1.91 18.05
CA LYS A 31 5.18 1.62 17.40
C LYS A 31 5.00 2.41 16.12
N PHE A 32 5.42 3.67 16.13
CA PHE A 32 5.41 4.51 14.94
C PHE A 32 6.33 3.93 13.86
N LEU A 33 7.54 3.51 14.22
CA LEU A 33 8.51 2.95 13.27
C LEU A 33 8.03 1.61 12.71
N TRP A 34 7.36 0.78 13.53
CA TRP A 34 6.73 -0.45 13.04
C TRP A 34 5.58 -0.16 12.06
N PHE A 35 4.71 0.80 12.40
CA PHE A 35 3.63 1.23 11.50
C PHE A 35 4.17 1.83 10.20
N TYR A 36 5.21 2.66 10.28
CA TYR A 36 5.90 3.23 9.14
C TYR A 36 6.49 2.14 8.25
N PHE A 37 7.21 1.18 8.83
CA PHE A 37 7.82 0.07 8.11
C PHE A 37 6.76 -0.75 7.34
N VAL A 38 5.69 -1.18 8.01
CA VAL A 38 4.62 -1.97 7.36
C VAL A 38 3.95 -1.17 6.24
N THR A 39 3.71 0.13 6.45
CA THR A 39 3.08 1.00 5.44
C THR A 39 4.01 1.24 4.24
N PHE A 40 5.30 1.45 4.47
CA PHE A 40 6.30 1.66 3.43
C PHE A 40 6.42 0.45 2.51
N PHE A 41 6.56 -0.75 3.08
CA PHE A 41 6.65 -1.98 2.29
C PHE A 41 5.35 -2.28 1.55
N SER A 42 4.19 -2.00 2.14
CA SER A 42 2.90 -2.15 1.48
C SER A 42 2.78 -1.23 0.25
N PHE A 43 3.15 0.05 0.38
CA PHE A 43 3.12 0.98 -0.75
C PHE A 43 4.09 0.57 -1.86
N LEU A 44 5.32 0.20 -1.50
CA LEU A 44 6.32 -0.28 -2.45
C LEU A 44 5.82 -1.51 -3.23
N TYR A 45 5.20 -2.47 -2.52
CA TYR A 45 4.60 -3.65 -3.13
C TYR A 45 3.49 -3.29 -4.13
N PHE A 46 2.57 -2.40 -3.74
CA PHE A 46 1.49 -1.96 -4.62
C PHE A 46 1.98 -1.18 -5.85
N THR A 47 3.00 -0.33 -5.70
CA THR A 47 3.60 0.40 -6.83
C THR A 47 4.24 -0.55 -7.83
N TYR A 48 5.03 -1.53 -7.36
CA TYR A 48 5.64 -2.54 -8.23
C TYR A 48 4.63 -3.45 -8.90
N TYR A 49 3.58 -3.84 -8.17
CA TYR A 49 2.46 -4.60 -8.72
C TYR A 49 1.77 -3.82 -9.85
N GLY A 50 1.44 -2.54 -9.63
CA GLY A 50 0.82 -1.69 -10.65
C GLY A 50 1.65 -1.56 -11.93
N MET A 51 2.97 -1.33 -11.80
CA MET A 51 3.86 -1.29 -12.96
C MET A 51 3.92 -2.62 -13.73
N MET A 52 3.97 -3.74 -13.01
CA MET A 52 3.95 -5.08 -13.62
C MET A 52 2.66 -5.29 -14.43
N THR A 53 1.51 -4.93 -13.86
CA THR A 53 0.21 -5.06 -14.54
C THR A 53 0.12 -4.20 -15.80
N VAL A 54 0.62 -2.97 -15.77
CA VAL A 54 0.67 -2.08 -16.94
C VAL A 54 1.62 -2.60 -18.00
N SER A 55 2.76 -3.19 -17.63
CA SER A 55 3.71 -3.75 -18.59
C SER A 55 3.23 -5.02 -19.28
N ILE A 56 2.37 -5.81 -18.64
CA ILE A 56 1.87 -7.08 -19.19
C ILE A 56 0.63 -6.88 -20.08
N THR A 57 -0.11 -5.78 -19.87
CA THR A 57 -1.37 -5.55 -20.58
C THR A 57 -1.18 -4.60 -21.77
N PRO A 58 -1.82 -4.88 -22.92
CA PRO A 58 -1.67 -4.05 -24.13
C PRO A 58 -2.45 -2.72 -24.06
N ASN A 59 -3.34 -2.55 -23.06
CA ASN A 59 -4.19 -1.38 -22.93
C ASN A 59 -4.32 -0.96 -21.45
N HIS A 60 -4.14 0.32 -21.17
CA HIS A 60 -4.26 0.91 -19.83
C HIS A 60 -5.61 0.68 -19.17
N GLN A 61 -6.70 0.61 -19.94
CA GLN A 61 -8.04 0.31 -19.39
C GLN A 61 -8.11 -1.12 -18.84
N VAL A 62 -7.51 -2.09 -19.54
CA VAL A 62 -7.47 -3.49 -19.11
C VAL A 62 -6.57 -3.64 -17.88
N ALA A 63 -5.45 -2.90 -17.82
CA ALA A 63 -4.57 -2.84 -16.66
C ALA A 63 -5.32 -2.40 -15.38
N ALA A 64 -6.14 -1.35 -15.49
CA ALA A 64 -6.90 -0.81 -14.38
C ALA A 64 -7.95 -1.80 -13.86
N ILE A 65 -8.64 -2.50 -14.76
CA ILE A 65 -9.63 -3.53 -14.40
C ILE A 65 -8.95 -4.71 -13.69
N PHE A 66 -7.79 -5.15 -14.19
CA PHE A 66 -7.02 -6.23 -13.57
C PHE A 66 -6.53 -5.86 -12.17
N ALA A 67 -5.97 -4.66 -12.01
CA ALA A 67 -5.50 -4.17 -10.71
C ALA A 67 -6.67 -4.05 -9.71
N ALA A 68 -7.81 -3.51 -10.14
CA ALA A 68 -9.00 -3.39 -9.29
C ALA A 68 -9.55 -4.76 -8.84
N ALA A 69 -9.58 -5.76 -9.74
CA ALA A 69 -10.00 -7.11 -9.40
C ALA A 69 -9.08 -7.76 -8.36
N PHE A 70 -7.76 -7.63 -8.51
CA PHE A 70 -6.80 -8.13 -7.53
C PHE A 70 -6.86 -7.38 -6.20
N TYR A 71 -7.01 -6.06 -6.21
CA TYR A 71 -7.21 -5.29 -4.97
C TYR A 71 -8.50 -5.69 -4.26
N SER A 72 -9.58 -5.96 -4.98
CA SER A 72 -10.82 -6.47 -4.40
C SER A 72 -10.61 -7.84 -3.74
N LEU A 73 -9.84 -8.73 -4.38
CA LEU A 73 -9.51 -10.05 -3.84
C LEU A 73 -8.66 -9.94 -2.57
N PHE A 74 -7.62 -9.11 -2.58
CA PHE A 74 -6.78 -8.86 -1.41
C PHE A 74 -7.58 -8.24 -0.25
N ASN A 75 -8.50 -7.32 -0.54
CA ASN A 75 -9.40 -6.76 0.49
C ASN A 75 -10.34 -7.81 1.08
N LEU A 76 -10.91 -8.68 0.25
CA LEU A 76 -11.81 -9.75 0.72
C LEU A 76 -11.11 -10.73 1.66
N PHE A 77 -9.87 -11.09 1.34
CA PHE A 77 -9.04 -11.98 2.15
C PHE A 77 -8.18 -11.26 3.21
N SER A 78 -8.34 -9.96 3.41
CA SER A 78 -7.60 -9.21 4.44
C SER A 78 -8.04 -9.53 5.88
N GLY A 79 -9.10 -10.34 6.04
CA GLY A 79 -9.62 -10.77 7.35
C GLY A 79 -10.55 -9.76 8.02
N PHE A 80 -10.78 -8.60 7.41
CA PHE A 80 -11.75 -7.61 7.91
C PHE A 80 -13.19 -7.92 7.47
N PHE A 81 -13.40 -8.22 6.18
CA PHE A 81 -14.74 -8.53 5.63
C PHE A 81 -15.18 -9.97 5.87
N ILE A 82 -14.25 -10.93 5.78
CA ILE A 82 -14.49 -12.32 6.14
C ILE A 82 -13.75 -12.56 7.46
N PRO A 83 -14.44 -12.51 8.61
CA PRO A 83 -13.82 -12.87 9.88
C PRO A 83 -13.43 -14.35 9.81
N ARG A 84 -12.12 -14.60 9.84
CA ARG A 84 -11.59 -15.95 10.01
C ARG A 84 -11.63 -16.27 11.51
N PRO A 85 -12.13 -17.44 11.93
CA PRO A 85 -12.07 -17.86 13.32
C PRO A 85 -10.63 -17.94 13.84
#